data_AF-A0A3D3A2D8-F1
#
_entry.id   AF-A0A3D3A2D8-F1
#
_cell.length_a   1.000
_cell.length_b   1.000
_cell.length_c   1.000
_cell.angle_alpha   90.00
_cell.angle_beta   90.00
_cell.angle_gamma   90.00
#
_symmetry.space_group_name_H-M   'P 1'
#
loop_
_entity.id
_entity.type
_entity.pdbx_description
1 polymer ?
#
loop_
_entity_poly.entity_id
_entity_poly.type
_entity_poly.pdbx_seq_one_letter_code
_entity_poly.pdbx_strand_id
1 'polypeptide(L)'
;MKKFLTLALSLLAVSQIDAQVRYLNEVFSDVNVTSDILYGTNVTVAPLLQGGAPAAQPLLCDIYEPAGDTETDRPLIIYIHTGNFLPQYLNGSAVGTKTDSVAVELCSRYAKMGYVVASIDYRAGWNPLAATQSARTSQLINAAYRGVQDARTAVRYFRMTEATEGDPFGIDPGKIGYLGEGTGGYVSYAASTISDYNDIILDDNGLPIAKFWTGTPGEADYIPMVIEAVNGDPEGTSDGFAPAGVFGPDPVQLCIANHVGYSSDVSFQINLGGALGDLNWLDPGDPAMISFQCPADQFAPYTTAVVVVPTTNENVVEASGAFDIHTEINDQADPNNNANFQSLGLTDAFSAQAMANGNMGMDGLYPVLNDYVSGTPTQPFDGAPWQWWDVATTEMVDAANGTSIAATQLTLNPNMGP
;
A
#
# COMPACT_ATOMS: atom_id res chain seq x y z
N MET A 1 23.06 17.25 -69.48
CA MET A 1 23.85 16.58 -68.41
C MET A 1 23.51 17.25 -67.08
N LYS A 2 22.93 16.46 -66.17
CA LYS A 2 23.21 16.39 -64.72
C LYS A 2 23.46 17.72 -63.99
N LYS A 3 22.57 18.09 -63.06
CA LYS A 3 22.86 18.71 -61.73
C LYS A 3 21.76 19.65 -61.19
N PHE A 4 20.47 19.34 -61.34
CA PHE A 4 19.43 20.08 -60.60
C PHE A 4 18.32 19.21 -59.99
N LEU A 5 18.52 17.89 -59.93
CA LEU A 5 17.52 16.95 -59.41
C LEU A 5 18.11 16.02 -58.34
N THR A 6 18.89 16.57 -57.40
CA THR A 6 19.54 15.77 -56.34
C THR A 6 19.61 16.53 -55.01
N LEU A 7 18.69 17.48 -54.78
CA LEU A 7 18.60 18.21 -53.52
C LEU A 7 17.13 18.37 -53.06
N ALA A 8 16.29 17.39 -53.37
CA ALA A 8 14.92 17.32 -52.86
C ALA A 8 14.59 15.93 -52.28
N LEU A 9 15.59 15.04 -52.15
CA LEU A 9 15.39 13.64 -51.74
C LEU A 9 16.46 13.19 -50.73
N SER A 10 16.86 14.07 -49.82
CA SER A 10 17.87 13.76 -48.78
C SER A 10 17.56 14.40 -47.42
N LEU A 11 16.29 14.74 -47.16
CA LEU A 11 15.83 15.29 -45.87
C LEU A 11 14.55 14.59 -45.35
N LEU A 12 14.31 13.35 -45.78
CA LEU A 12 13.48 12.41 -45.03
C LEU A 12 14.41 11.56 -44.14
N ALA A 13 15.15 12.24 -43.26
CA ALA A 13 15.52 11.60 -42.02
C ALA A 13 14.20 11.49 -41.25
N VAL A 14 13.61 10.29 -41.29
CA VAL A 14 12.49 9.94 -40.42
C VAL A 14 13.07 9.99 -39.02
N SER A 15 12.99 11.15 -38.38
CA SER A 15 13.02 11.25 -36.94
C SER A 15 11.83 10.42 -36.48
N GLN A 16 12.06 9.17 -36.06
CA GLN A 16 11.12 8.51 -35.18
C GLN A 16 11.16 9.30 -33.88
N ILE A 17 10.39 10.39 -33.84
CA ILE A 17 9.97 10.99 -32.60
C ILE A 17 8.98 9.98 -32.07
N ASP A 18 9.40 9.12 -31.16
CA ASP A 18 8.44 8.38 -30.34
C ASP A 18 7.56 9.43 -29.67
N ALA A 19 6.30 9.47 -30.08
CA ALA A 19 5.34 10.37 -29.47
C ALA A 19 5.16 9.87 -28.03
N GLN A 20 5.62 10.67 -27.06
CA GLN A 20 5.39 10.37 -25.65
C GLN A 20 3.89 10.26 -25.42
N VAL A 21 3.47 9.16 -24.80
CA VAL A 21 2.06 8.89 -24.51
C VAL A 21 1.80 9.25 -23.05
N ARG A 22 0.87 10.18 -22.83
CA ARG A 22 0.39 10.54 -21.49
C ARG A 22 -0.05 9.27 -20.75
N TYR A 23 0.24 9.23 -19.45
CA TYR A 23 0.02 8.10 -18.54
C TYR A 23 0.95 6.89 -18.74
N LEU A 24 1.83 6.91 -19.76
CA LEU A 24 2.85 5.88 -20.01
C LEU A 24 4.28 6.43 -20.00
N ASN A 25 4.46 7.70 -20.34
CA ASN A 25 5.77 8.36 -20.38
C ASN A 25 5.73 9.67 -19.58
N GLU A 26 6.88 10.07 -19.04
CA GLU A 26 7.04 11.41 -18.44
C GLU A 26 6.90 12.47 -19.54
N VAL A 27 5.75 13.14 -19.56
CA VAL A 27 5.38 14.20 -20.52
C VAL A 27 5.47 15.60 -19.91
N PHE A 28 5.57 15.69 -18.58
CA PHE A 28 5.81 16.93 -17.83
C PHE A 28 7.23 16.92 -17.23
N SER A 29 7.87 18.09 -17.18
CA SER A 29 9.22 18.24 -16.60
C SER A 29 9.20 18.37 -15.07
N ASP A 30 8.12 18.95 -14.53
CA ASP A 30 8.02 19.42 -13.16
C ASP A 30 6.68 19.03 -12.51
N VAL A 31 6.66 19.06 -11.18
CA VAL A 31 5.53 18.66 -10.34
C VAL A 31 5.25 19.75 -9.31
N ASN A 32 3.99 20.08 -9.11
CA ASN A 32 3.52 20.88 -7.98
C ASN A 32 3.19 19.94 -6.82
N VAL A 33 3.70 20.25 -5.63
CA VAL A 33 3.40 19.48 -4.41
C VAL A 33 2.67 20.38 -3.43
N THR A 34 1.47 19.97 -3.03
CA THR A 34 0.71 20.62 -1.96
C THR A 34 0.72 19.70 -0.75
N SER A 35 1.44 20.10 0.30
CA SER A 35 1.63 19.26 1.48
C SER A 35 0.54 19.44 2.54
N ASP A 36 0.37 18.39 3.34
CA ASP A 36 -0.45 18.35 4.55
C ASP A 36 -1.92 18.75 4.34
N ILE A 37 -2.50 18.28 3.23
CA ILE A 37 -3.94 18.38 2.97
C ILE A 37 -4.69 17.44 3.93
N LEU A 38 -5.62 18.02 4.69
CA LEU A 38 -6.48 17.26 5.60
C LEU A 38 -7.54 16.50 4.82
N TYR A 39 -7.38 15.18 4.71
CA TYR A 39 -8.36 14.31 4.05
C TYR A 39 -9.33 13.66 5.03
N GLY A 40 -9.12 13.76 6.35
CA GLY A 40 -10.03 13.20 7.34
C GLY A 40 -9.57 13.45 8.78
N THR A 41 -10.35 12.99 9.75
CA THR A 41 -9.93 12.98 11.17
C THR A 41 -10.41 11.70 11.82
N ASN A 42 -9.53 11.00 12.51
CA ASN A 42 -9.89 9.75 13.18
C ASN A 42 -9.06 9.54 14.45
N VAL A 43 -9.40 8.54 15.27
CA VAL A 43 -8.76 8.33 16.58
C VAL A 43 -7.54 7.44 16.46
N THR A 44 -6.39 7.95 16.92
CA THR A 44 -5.14 7.18 17.08
C THR A 44 -5.03 6.59 18.48
N VAL A 45 -4.38 5.44 18.58
CA VAL A 45 -4.01 4.82 19.87
C VAL A 45 -2.52 4.96 20.19
N ALA A 46 -1.74 5.61 19.33
CA ALA A 46 -0.31 5.83 19.54
C ALA A 46 0.03 6.46 20.92
N PRO A 47 -0.77 7.39 21.49
CA PRO A 47 -0.50 7.93 22.83
C PRO A 47 -0.47 6.87 23.94
N LEU A 48 -1.12 5.71 23.77
CA LEU A 48 -1.06 4.61 24.74
C LEU A 48 0.37 4.14 25.00
N LEU A 49 1.27 4.25 24.01
CA LEU A 49 2.68 3.86 24.14
C LEU A 49 3.43 4.71 25.17
N GLN A 50 2.91 5.89 25.50
CA GLN A 50 3.47 6.83 26.47
C GLN A 50 2.55 6.99 27.69
N GLY A 51 1.57 6.10 27.87
CA GLY A 51 0.61 6.15 28.98
C GLY A 51 -0.48 7.22 28.83
N GLY A 52 -0.64 7.80 27.65
CA GLY A 52 -1.77 8.67 27.30
C GLY A 52 -3.03 7.87 26.96
N ALA A 53 -4.13 8.57 26.67
CA ALA A 53 -5.38 7.98 26.18
C ALA A 53 -5.47 8.09 24.64
N PRO A 54 -6.29 7.27 23.96
CA PRO A 54 -6.59 7.47 22.54
C PRO A 54 -7.09 8.90 22.28
N ALA A 55 -6.70 9.47 21.15
CA ALA A 55 -7.00 10.87 20.81
C ALA A 55 -7.28 11.03 19.32
N ALA A 56 -8.11 12.01 18.97
CA ALA A 56 -8.31 12.39 17.57
C ALA A 56 -6.99 12.90 16.97
N GLN A 57 -6.70 12.45 15.75
CA GLN A 57 -5.54 12.83 14.94
C GLN A 57 -6.03 13.23 13.55
N PRO A 58 -5.52 14.33 12.96
CA PRO A 58 -5.76 14.65 11.56
C PRO A 58 -5.14 13.60 10.66
N LEU A 59 -5.85 13.23 9.59
CA LEU A 59 -5.31 12.38 8.53
C LEU A 59 -4.89 13.28 7.37
N LEU A 60 -3.59 13.26 7.05
CA LEU A 60 -2.96 14.23 6.14
C LEU A 60 -2.41 13.53 4.90
N CYS A 61 -2.42 14.21 3.75
CA CYS A 61 -1.75 13.73 2.55
C CYS A 61 -0.97 14.83 1.84
N ASP A 62 0.02 14.42 1.05
CA ASP A 62 0.71 15.29 0.10
C ASP A 62 0.17 14.99 -1.30
N ILE A 63 -0.25 16.03 -2.01
CA ILE A 63 -0.81 15.91 -3.37
C ILE A 63 0.23 16.37 -4.39
N TYR A 64 0.52 15.50 -5.34
CA TYR A 64 1.45 15.70 -6.44
C TYR A 64 0.67 15.85 -7.74
N GLU A 65 0.86 16.97 -8.42
CA GLU A 65 0.20 17.27 -9.69
C GLU A 65 1.21 17.70 -10.75
N PRO A 66 1.01 17.33 -12.02
CA PRO A 66 1.84 17.82 -13.12
C PRO A 66 1.81 19.35 -13.22
N ALA A 67 2.98 19.99 -13.24
CA ALA A 67 3.06 21.43 -13.35
C ALA A 67 2.68 21.91 -14.76
N GLY A 68 1.75 22.87 -14.85
CA GLY A 68 1.32 23.46 -16.12
C GLY A 68 0.36 22.58 -16.93
N ASP A 69 -0.14 21.49 -16.35
CA ASP A 69 -1.17 20.67 -16.96
C ASP A 69 -2.51 21.41 -17.00
N THR A 70 -3.25 21.19 -18.08
CA THR A 70 -4.56 21.80 -18.33
C THR A 70 -5.67 20.77 -18.43
N GLU A 71 -5.35 19.47 -18.45
CA GLU A 71 -6.36 18.43 -18.41
C GLU A 71 -7.02 18.40 -17.04
N THR A 72 -8.35 18.29 -17.06
CA THR A 72 -9.17 17.92 -15.91
C THR A 72 -9.51 16.43 -16.02
N ASP A 73 -10.15 15.82 -15.01
CA ASP A 73 -10.55 14.41 -15.05
C ASP A 73 -9.35 13.43 -15.16
N ARG A 74 -8.30 13.69 -14.37
CA ARG A 74 -7.07 12.87 -14.35
C ARG A 74 -7.23 11.64 -13.46
N PRO A 75 -6.64 10.49 -13.81
CA PRO A 75 -6.59 9.35 -12.89
C PRO A 75 -5.80 9.70 -11.63
N LEU A 76 -6.31 9.26 -10.49
CA LEU A 76 -5.74 9.46 -9.16
C LEU A 76 -5.12 8.18 -8.64
N ILE A 77 -3.88 8.26 -8.16
CA ILE A 77 -3.22 7.21 -7.40
C ILE A 77 -3.17 7.62 -5.93
N ILE A 78 -3.71 6.80 -5.04
CA ILE A 78 -3.52 6.91 -3.60
C ILE A 78 -2.30 6.08 -3.22
N TYR A 79 -1.18 6.75 -2.91
CA TYR A 79 0.05 6.10 -2.47
C TYR A 79 0.00 5.87 -0.95
N ILE A 80 0.31 4.64 -0.51
CA ILE A 80 0.28 4.21 0.89
C ILE A 80 1.66 3.68 1.26
N HIS A 81 2.35 4.37 2.17
CA HIS A 81 3.73 4.07 2.55
C HIS A 81 3.86 2.85 3.49
N THR A 82 5.05 2.28 3.54
CA THR A 82 5.43 1.26 4.53
C THR A 82 5.56 1.84 5.94
N GLY A 83 5.81 1.03 6.96
CA GLY A 83 6.20 1.55 8.27
C GLY A 83 5.80 0.71 9.49
N ASN A 84 5.34 -0.52 9.30
CA ASN A 84 4.91 -1.44 10.36
C ASN A 84 3.84 -0.83 11.30
N PHE A 85 3.04 0.11 10.81
CA PHE A 85 2.06 0.84 11.61
C PHE A 85 2.65 1.51 12.85
N LEU A 86 3.93 1.90 12.81
CA LEU A 86 4.62 2.64 13.86
C LEU A 86 5.30 3.87 13.25
N PRO A 87 5.46 4.96 14.02
CA PRO A 87 6.27 6.10 13.58
C PRO A 87 7.67 5.65 13.13
N GLN A 88 8.22 6.34 12.12
CA GLN A 88 9.58 6.11 11.64
C GLN A 88 10.58 6.05 12.81
N TYR A 89 11.56 5.15 12.68
CA TYR A 89 12.54 4.77 13.70
C TYR A 89 11.97 3.98 14.89
N LEU A 90 10.78 4.32 15.40
CA LEU A 90 10.10 3.47 16.40
C LEU A 90 9.66 2.13 15.79
N ASN A 91 9.41 2.12 14.48
CA ASN A 91 9.15 0.93 13.68
C ASN A 91 10.38 0.04 13.43
N GLY A 92 11.58 0.46 13.86
CA GLY A 92 12.84 -0.23 13.61
C GLY A 92 13.41 -0.04 12.20
N SER A 93 12.92 0.94 11.44
CA SER A 93 13.33 1.23 10.07
C SER A 93 13.68 2.69 9.86
N ALA A 94 14.48 2.95 8.81
CA ALA A 94 14.82 4.27 8.32
C ALA A 94 13.72 4.88 7.44
N VAL A 95 12.71 4.09 7.08
CA VAL A 95 11.53 4.49 6.30
C VAL A 95 10.26 4.27 7.14
N GLY A 96 9.17 4.92 6.77
CA GLY A 96 7.88 4.82 7.45
C GLY A 96 6.99 6.04 7.31
N THR A 97 7.15 6.86 6.26
CA THR A 97 6.47 8.16 6.14
C THR A 97 5.97 8.42 4.73
N LYS A 98 4.92 9.26 4.59
CA LYS A 98 4.42 9.75 3.28
C LYS A 98 5.46 10.52 2.46
N THR A 99 6.59 10.91 3.07
CA THR A 99 7.69 11.66 2.46
C THR A 99 8.98 10.85 2.31
N ASP A 100 8.92 9.52 2.48
CA ASP A 100 10.09 8.68 2.24
C ASP A 100 10.58 8.84 0.79
N SER A 101 11.87 8.61 0.56
CA SER A 101 12.48 8.91 -0.74
C SER A 101 11.79 8.19 -1.91
N VAL A 102 11.42 6.92 -1.71
CA VAL A 102 10.65 6.13 -2.69
C VAL A 102 9.24 6.68 -2.91
N ALA A 103 8.57 7.16 -1.86
CA ALA A 103 7.26 7.78 -1.96
C ALA A 103 7.33 9.06 -2.81
N VAL A 104 8.28 9.94 -2.51
CA VAL A 104 8.50 11.19 -3.23
C VAL A 104 8.81 10.92 -4.71
N GLU A 105 9.66 9.93 -4.99
CA GLU A 105 10.04 9.57 -6.34
C GLU A 105 8.87 9.03 -7.15
N LEU A 106 8.15 8.03 -6.63
CA LEU A 106 7.02 7.42 -7.33
C LEU A 106 5.91 8.45 -7.54
N CYS A 107 5.54 9.20 -6.51
CA CYS A 107 4.51 10.23 -6.61
C CYS A 107 4.89 11.30 -7.65
N SER A 108 6.16 11.73 -7.66
CA SER A 108 6.64 12.70 -8.65
C SER A 108 6.68 12.11 -10.06
N ARG A 109 7.12 10.86 -10.22
CA ARG A 109 7.21 10.18 -11.53
C ARG A 109 5.82 9.99 -12.14
N TYR A 110 4.87 9.47 -11.38
CA TYR A 110 3.48 9.34 -11.86
C TYR A 110 2.85 10.71 -12.14
N ALA A 111 3.09 11.73 -11.29
CA ALA A 111 2.63 13.09 -11.61
C ALA A 111 3.22 13.59 -12.94
N LYS A 112 4.50 13.36 -13.22
CA LYS A 112 5.12 13.70 -14.51
C LYS A 112 4.57 12.93 -15.71
N MET A 113 3.97 11.77 -15.48
CA MET A 113 3.24 11.01 -16.50
C MET A 113 1.81 11.55 -16.73
N GLY A 114 1.34 12.47 -15.88
CA GLY A 114 0.05 13.17 -16.00
C GLY A 114 -1.02 12.73 -15.00
N TYR A 115 -0.69 11.85 -14.05
CA TYR A 115 -1.58 11.44 -12.96
C TYR A 115 -1.66 12.51 -11.86
N VAL A 116 -2.69 12.46 -11.04
CA VAL A 116 -2.65 13.06 -9.69
C VAL A 116 -2.24 11.96 -8.72
N VAL A 117 -1.38 12.25 -7.75
CA VAL A 117 -0.98 11.28 -6.73
C VAL A 117 -1.16 11.88 -5.35
N ALA A 118 -1.84 11.16 -4.45
CA ALA A 118 -1.99 11.53 -3.06
C ALA A 118 -1.21 10.54 -2.18
N SER A 119 -0.10 11.00 -1.58
CA SER A 119 0.68 10.24 -0.60
C SER A 119 0.07 10.43 0.78
N ILE A 120 -0.66 9.42 1.28
CA ILE A 120 -1.42 9.54 2.53
C ILE A 120 -0.57 9.17 3.74
N ASP A 121 -0.78 9.87 4.85
CA ASP A 121 -0.35 9.48 6.20
C ASP A 121 -1.55 8.89 6.93
N TYR A 122 -1.47 7.60 7.26
CA TYR A 122 -2.54 6.83 7.91
C TYR A 122 -2.22 6.57 9.39
N ARG A 123 -3.22 6.19 10.19
CA ARG A 123 -3.05 5.98 11.63
C ARG A 123 -2.10 4.83 11.95
N ALA A 124 -0.94 5.16 12.49
CA ALA A 124 -0.06 4.24 13.20
C ALA A 124 -0.56 3.95 14.64
N GLY A 125 -0.12 2.85 15.23
CA GLY A 125 -0.14 2.61 16.68
C GLY A 125 -0.45 1.17 17.12
N TRP A 126 0.55 0.45 17.58
CA TRP A 126 0.38 -0.81 18.32
C TRP A 126 1.54 -0.94 19.32
N ASN A 127 1.40 -1.77 20.36
CA ASN A 127 2.44 -1.90 21.38
C ASN A 127 3.36 -3.10 21.09
N PRO A 128 4.58 -2.89 20.54
CA PRO A 128 5.54 -3.96 20.32
C PRO A 128 6.12 -4.55 21.62
N LEU A 129 5.87 -3.92 22.76
CA LEU A 129 6.32 -4.35 24.08
C LEU A 129 5.20 -4.98 24.91
N ALA A 130 4.02 -5.23 24.34
CA ALA A 130 2.95 -5.93 25.06
C ALA A 130 3.45 -7.30 25.54
N ALA A 131 2.98 -7.76 26.70
CA ALA A 131 3.59 -8.90 27.41
C ALA A 131 3.50 -10.24 26.66
N THR A 132 2.49 -10.42 25.81
CA THR A 132 2.26 -11.67 25.08
C THR A 132 2.26 -11.43 23.58
N GLN A 133 2.71 -12.43 22.81
CA GLN A 133 2.67 -12.40 21.35
C GLN A 133 1.25 -12.19 20.83
N SER A 134 0.26 -12.90 21.39
CA SER A 134 -1.15 -12.74 21.03
C SER A 134 -1.65 -11.29 21.20
N ALA A 135 -1.25 -10.60 22.28
CA ALA A 135 -1.62 -9.19 22.46
C ALA A 135 -0.96 -8.28 21.41
N ARG A 136 0.30 -8.55 21.03
CA ARG A 136 1.01 -7.82 19.97
C ARG A 136 0.35 -8.05 18.61
N THR A 137 0.08 -9.31 18.26
CA THR A 137 -0.64 -9.69 17.03
C THR A 137 -2.00 -9.00 16.93
N SER A 138 -2.83 -9.10 17.98
CA SER A 138 -4.16 -8.48 17.97
C SER A 138 -4.10 -6.96 17.79
N GLN A 139 -3.15 -6.29 18.43
CA GLN A 139 -2.98 -4.85 18.26
C GLN A 139 -2.45 -4.46 16.88
N LEU A 140 -1.58 -5.27 16.27
CA LEU A 140 -1.11 -5.06 14.90
C LEU A 140 -2.24 -5.25 13.87
N ILE A 141 -3.08 -6.29 14.03
CA ILE A 141 -4.27 -6.50 13.20
C ILE A 141 -5.21 -5.30 13.29
N ASN A 142 -5.42 -4.76 14.49
CA ASN A 142 -6.19 -3.53 14.67
C ASN A 142 -5.54 -2.31 14.00
N ALA A 143 -4.20 -2.27 13.93
CA ALA A 143 -3.49 -1.20 13.22
C ALA A 143 -3.65 -1.29 11.70
N ALA A 144 -3.58 -2.50 11.14
CA ALA A 144 -3.90 -2.75 9.74
C ALA A 144 -5.34 -2.36 9.39
N TYR A 145 -6.30 -2.73 10.25
CA TYR A 145 -7.70 -2.39 10.10
C TYR A 145 -7.94 -0.87 10.04
N ARG A 146 -7.28 -0.09 10.91
CA ARG A 146 -7.35 1.38 10.83
C ARG A 146 -6.73 1.93 9.55
N GLY A 147 -5.65 1.33 9.08
CA GLY A 147 -5.05 1.68 7.79
C GLY A 147 -6.04 1.51 6.63
N VAL A 148 -6.82 0.43 6.63
CA VAL A 148 -7.89 0.19 5.63
C VAL A 148 -8.94 1.30 5.67
N GLN A 149 -9.45 1.63 6.85
CA GLN A 149 -10.43 2.72 7.02
C GLN A 149 -9.88 4.06 6.53
N ASP A 150 -8.61 4.35 6.79
CA ASP A 150 -7.97 5.62 6.43
C ASP A 150 -7.72 5.69 4.92
N ALA A 151 -7.30 4.59 4.28
CA ALA A 151 -7.17 4.49 2.82
C ALA A 151 -8.51 4.68 2.10
N ARG A 152 -9.59 4.08 2.62
CA ARG A 152 -10.94 4.27 2.09
C ARG A 152 -11.47 5.68 2.32
N THR A 153 -11.13 6.28 3.46
CA THR A 153 -11.43 7.69 3.78
C THR A 153 -10.78 8.63 2.76
N ALA A 154 -9.54 8.37 2.34
CA ALA A 154 -8.88 9.16 1.31
C ALA A 154 -9.63 9.11 -0.03
N VAL A 155 -10.04 7.93 -0.51
CA VAL A 155 -10.82 7.81 -1.76
C VAL A 155 -12.14 8.59 -1.67
N ARG A 156 -12.87 8.44 -0.56
CA ARG A 156 -14.11 9.19 -0.34
C ARG A 156 -13.88 10.70 -0.27
N TYR A 157 -12.77 11.15 0.31
CA TYR A 157 -12.42 12.57 0.36
C TYR A 157 -12.28 13.17 -1.04
N PHE A 158 -11.55 12.51 -1.94
CA PHE A 158 -11.38 13.00 -3.32
C PHE A 158 -12.70 13.02 -4.09
N ARG A 159 -13.55 11.99 -3.94
CA ARG A 159 -14.88 11.99 -4.55
C ARG A 159 -15.82 13.05 -3.96
N MET A 160 -15.74 13.28 -2.65
CA MET A 160 -16.54 14.29 -1.97
C MET A 160 -16.15 15.69 -2.42
N THR A 161 -14.86 15.99 -2.48
CA THR A 161 -14.36 17.31 -2.90
C THR A 161 -14.62 17.55 -4.39
N GLU A 162 -14.50 16.54 -5.26
CA GLU A 162 -14.96 16.62 -6.66
C GLU A 162 -16.44 17.04 -6.73
N ALA A 163 -17.32 16.29 -6.06
CA ALA A 163 -18.75 16.50 -6.14
C ALA A 163 -19.26 17.79 -5.47
N THR A 164 -18.56 18.31 -4.45
CA THR A 164 -19.07 19.40 -3.60
C THR A 164 -18.26 20.68 -3.64
N GLU A 165 -16.99 20.61 -4.03
CA GLU A 165 -16.06 21.75 -4.07
C GLU A 165 -15.64 22.13 -5.50
N GLY A 166 -16.17 21.44 -6.52
CA GLY A 166 -15.93 21.75 -7.93
C GLY A 166 -14.58 21.28 -8.44
N ASP A 167 -14.22 20.03 -8.07
CA ASP A 167 -13.00 19.35 -8.49
C ASP A 167 -11.70 20.14 -8.27
N PRO A 168 -11.37 20.48 -7.00
CA PRO A 168 -10.18 21.28 -6.70
C PRO A 168 -8.86 20.60 -7.09
N PHE A 169 -8.88 19.29 -7.35
CA PHE A 169 -7.70 18.49 -7.69
C PHE A 169 -7.69 18.03 -9.15
N GLY A 170 -8.69 18.38 -9.96
CA GLY A 170 -8.73 18.00 -11.38
C GLY A 170 -8.73 16.48 -11.61
N ILE A 171 -9.38 15.70 -10.75
CA ILE A 171 -9.38 14.23 -10.78
C ILE A 171 -10.66 13.67 -11.39
N ASP A 172 -10.58 12.47 -11.99
CA ASP A 172 -11.76 11.70 -12.39
C ASP A 172 -12.18 10.78 -11.22
N PRO A 173 -13.38 10.95 -10.64
CA PRO A 173 -13.82 10.17 -9.49
C PRO A 173 -14.07 8.68 -9.80
N GLY A 174 -14.13 8.32 -11.10
CA GLY A 174 -14.22 6.95 -11.60
C GLY A 174 -12.86 6.30 -11.92
N LYS A 175 -11.75 7.03 -11.77
CA LYS A 175 -10.38 6.53 -12.05
C LYS A 175 -9.46 6.73 -10.85
N ILE A 176 -9.78 6.08 -9.74
CA ILE A 176 -8.98 6.11 -8.51
C ILE A 176 -8.40 4.72 -8.28
N GLY A 177 -7.11 4.61 -7.98
CA GLY A 177 -6.46 3.34 -7.65
C GLY A 177 -5.49 3.47 -6.48
N TYR A 178 -5.13 2.33 -5.87
CA TYR A 178 -4.13 2.28 -4.80
C TYR A 178 -2.76 1.90 -5.32
N LEU A 179 -1.71 2.47 -4.71
CA LEU A 179 -0.34 1.99 -4.79
C LEU A 179 0.20 1.82 -3.37
N GLY A 180 0.31 0.58 -2.90
CA GLY A 180 0.82 0.26 -1.58
C GLY A 180 2.30 -0.17 -1.60
N GLU A 181 3.06 0.24 -0.59
CA GLU A 181 4.46 -0.13 -0.44
C GLU A 181 4.71 -0.76 0.94
N GLY A 182 5.30 -1.95 0.97
CA GLY A 182 5.56 -2.71 2.20
C GLY A 182 4.29 -2.88 3.06
N THR A 183 4.25 -2.23 4.23
CA THR A 183 3.04 -2.19 5.09
C THR A 183 1.81 -1.61 4.38
N GLY A 184 2.00 -0.58 3.54
CA GLY A 184 0.93 -0.03 2.71
C GLY A 184 0.38 -1.03 1.70
N GLY A 185 1.15 -2.07 1.36
CA GLY A 185 0.68 -3.17 0.52
C GLY A 185 -0.36 -4.06 1.20
N TYR A 186 -0.25 -4.29 2.52
CA TYR A 186 -1.29 -4.98 3.28
C TYR A 186 -2.58 -4.14 3.33
N VAL A 187 -2.43 -2.83 3.48
CA VAL A 187 -3.55 -1.88 3.53
C VAL A 187 -4.26 -1.81 2.18
N SER A 188 -3.52 -1.64 1.08
CA SER A 188 -4.11 -1.50 -0.26
C SER A 188 -4.83 -2.78 -0.72
N TYR A 189 -4.26 -3.96 -0.45
CA TYR A 189 -4.91 -5.25 -0.74
C TYR A 189 -6.20 -5.34 0.06
N ALA A 190 -6.12 -5.25 1.38
CA ALA A 190 -7.29 -5.37 2.25
C ALA A 190 -8.37 -4.31 1.95
N ALA A 191 -7.99 -3.08 1.64
CA ALA A 191 -8.93 -2.02 1.26
C ALA A 191 -9.60 -2.28 -0.09
N SER A 192 -8.98 -3.05 -0.98
CA SER A 192 -9.52 -3.39 -2.30
C SER A 192 -10.41 -4.62 -2.29
N THR A 193 -10.27 -5.51 -1.29
CA THR A 193 -10.90 -6.84 -1.30
C THR A 193 -11.95 -7.02 -0.20
N ILE A 194 -11.75 -6.43 1.00
CA ILE A 194 -12.70 -6.61 2.11
C ILE A 194 -14.05 -5.98 1.76
N SER A 195 -15.06 -6.79 1.51
CA SER A 195 -16.39 -6.33 1.11
C SER A 195 -17.20 -5.79 2.31
N ASP A 196 -17.18 -6.49 3.43
CA ASP A 196 -17.84 -6.10 4.68
C ASP A 196 -17.11 -6.61 5.94
N TYR A 197 -17.67 -6.34 7.13
CA TYR A 197 -17.04 -6.75 8.38
C TYR A 197 -16.94 -8.27 8.55
N ASN A 198 -17.92 -9.04 8.09
CA ASN A 198 -17.93 -10.49 8.23
C ASN A 198 -16.82 -11.14 7.41
N ASP A 199 -16.52 -10.60 6.25
CA ASP A 199 -15.41 -11.03 5.38
C ASP A 199 -14.07 -11.11 6.13
N ILE A 200 -13.85 -10.20 7.09
CA ILE A 200 -12.64 -10.17 7.92
C ILE A 200 -12.54 -11.36 8.87
N ILE A 201 -13.67 -11.82 9.40
CA ILE A 201 -13.71 -12.71 10.58
C ILE A 201 -14.33 -14.08 10.29
N LEU A 202 -15.02 -14.24 9.16
CA LEU A 202 -15.69 -15.47 8.73
C LEU A 202 -15.20 -15.86 7.33
N ASP A 203 -15.04 -17.16 7.09
CA ASP A 203 -14.81 -17.70 5.76
C ASP A 203 -16.12 -17.73 4.94
N ASP A 204 -16.04 -18.12 3.68
CA ASP A 204 -17.19 -18.22 2.76
C ASP A 204 -18.30 -19.16 3.24
N ASN A 205 -17.99 -20.06 4.17
CA ASN A 205 -18.96 -20.98 4.79
C ASN A 205 -19.58 -20.40 6.08
N GLY A 206 -19.21 -19.18 6.45
CA GLY A 206 -19.63 -18.52 7.68
C GLY A 206 -18.95 -19.04 8.95
N LEU A 207 -17.81 -19.72 8.82
CA LEU A 207 -17.02 -20.22 9.95
C LEU A 207 -15.93 -19.23 10.34
N PRO A 208 -15.57 -19.10 11.63
CA PRO A 208 -14.49 -18.22 12.05
C PRO A 208 -13.15 -18.46 11.33
N ILE A 209 -12.59 -17.41 10.74
CA ILE A 209 -11.20 -17.40 10.25
C ILE A 209 -10.29 -17.33 11.48
N ALA A 210 -9.90 -18.49 12.02
CA ALA A 210 -9.36 -18.60 13.38
C ALA A 210 -8.16 -17.69 13.69
N LYS A 211 -7.36 -17.32 12.68
CA LYS A 211 -6.20 -16.43 12.83
C LYS A 211 -6.55 -14.96 13.11
N PHE A 212 -7.81 -14.55 12.91
CA PHE A 212 -8.34 -13.22 13.28
C PHE A 212 -9.19 -13.26 14.56
N TRP A 213 -9.15 -14.36 15.29
CA TRP A 213 -9.82 -14.54 16.57
C TRP A 213 -8.80 -14.78 17.68
N THR A 214 -9.15 -14.38 18.90
CA THR A 214 -8.37 -14.67 20.11
C THR A 214 -9.21 -15.51 21.07
N GLY A 215 -8.59 -16.10 22.08
CA GLY A 215 -9.23 -17.02 23.02
C GLY A 215 -9.27 -18.46 22.52
N THR A 216 -10.14 -19.28 23.10
CA THR A 216 -10.19 -20.72 22.83
C THR A 216 -11.41 -21.07 21.97
N PRO A 217 -11.25 -21.64 20.75
CA PRO A 217 -12.39 -21.99 19.90
C PRO A 217 -13.46 -22.79 20.63
N GLY A 218 -14.71 -22.30 20.59
CA GLY A 218 -15.87 -22.92 21.24
C GLY A 218 -16.10 -22.46 22.70
N GLU A 219 -15.20 -21.69 23.29
CA GLU A 219 -15.35 -21.11 24.63
C GLU A 219 -15.86 -19.66 24.57
N ALA A 220 -16.33 -19.15 25.71
CA ALA A 220 -16.88 -17.79 25.81
C ALA A 220 -15.84 -16.68 25.62
N ASP A 221 -14.55 -17.00 25.69
CA ASP A 221 -13.44 -16.06 25.45
C ASP A 221 -13.03 -16.00 23.97
N TYR A 222 -13.65 -16.80 23.10
CA TYR A 222 -13.39 -16.79 21.66
C TYR A 222 -14.06 -15.58 21.00
N ILE A 223 -13.27 -14.54 20.79
CA ILE A 223 -13.75 -13.26 20.27
C ILE A 223 -12.91 -12.80 19.07
N PRO A 224 -13.53 -12.10 18.10
CA PRO A 224 -12.78 -11.47 17.02
C PRO A 224 -11.77 -10.46 17.54
N MET A 225 -10.61 -10.37 16.89
CA MET A 225 -9.60 -9.35 17.21
C MET A 225 -10.05 -7.94 16.82
N VAL A 226 -10.92 -7.81 15.81
CA VAL A 226 -11.58 -6.57 15.40
C VAL A 226 -13.08 -6.72 15.67
N ILE A 227 -13.68 -5.77 16.37
CA ILE A 227 -15.09 -5.77 16.73
C ILE A 227 -15.73 -4.51 16.15
N GLU A 228 -16.64 -4.64 15.19
CA GLU A 228 -17.22 -3.52 14.44
C GLU A 228 -17.77 -2.40 15.36
N ALA A 229 -18.55 -2.75 16.40
CA ALA A 229 -19.08 -1.75 17.35
C ALA A 229 -18.00 -0.96 18.12
N VAL A 230 -16.79 -1.52 18.25
CA VAL A 230 -15.65 -0.91 18.92
C VAL A 230 -14.76 -0.17 17.92
N ASN A 231 -14.54 -0.76 16.75
CA ASN A 231 -13.55 -0.33 15.78
C ASN A 231 -14.13 0.50 14.62
N GLY A 232 -15.45 0.61 14.49
CA GLY A 232 -16.13 1.09 13.28
C GLY A 232 -16.26 -0.02 12.24
N ASP A 233 -17.00 0.24 11.16
CA ASP A 233 -17.05 -0.60 9.96
C ASP A 233 -15.74 -0.51 9.13
N PRO A 234 -15.46 -1.47 8.22
CA PRO A 234 -14.25 -1.45 7.40
C PRO A 234 -14.19 -0.24 6.46
N GLU A 235 -15.36 0.29 6.10
CA GLU A 235 -15.48 1.53 5.35
C GLU A 235 -14.91 2.72 6.13
N GLY A 236 -14.99 2.76 7.46
CA GLY A 236 -14.73 3.96 8.25
C GLY A 236 -15.88 4.97 8.17
N THR A 237 -17.11 4.49 7.95
CA THR A 237 -18.34 5.31 7.84
C THR A 237 -19.25 5.24 9.06
N SER A 238 -18.89 4.44 10.06
CA SER A 238 -19.55 4.39 11.36
C SER A 238 -18.59 4.72 12.50
N ASP A 239 -19.17 5.30 13.55
CA ASP A 239 -18.44 5.53 14.79
C ASP A 239 -18.23 4.22 15.54
N GLY A 240 -17.04 4.05 16.12
CA GLY A 240 -16.69 2.90 16.96
C GLY A 240 -16.35 3.35 18.37
N PHE A 241 -16.79 2.62 19.39
CA PHE A 241 -16.55 2.97 20.80
C PHE A 241 -16.04 1.78 21.61
N ALA A 242 -14.87 1.95 22.22
CA ALA A 242 -14.43 1.06 23.28
C ALA A 242 -15.34 1.22 24.50
N PRO A 243 -15.76 0.12 25.15
CA PRO A 243 -16.63 0.19 26.32
C PRO A 243 -15.93 0.85 27.51
N ALA A 244 -16.75 1.34 28.45
CA ALA A 244 -16.28 1.82 29.74
C ALA A 244 -15.41 0.78 30.44
N GLY A 245 -14.35 1.23 31.11
CA GLY A 245 -13.38 0.39 31.82
C GLY A 245 -12.16 -0.03 31.01
N VAL A 246 -12.16 0.14 29.67
CA VAL A 246 -11.01 -0.22 28.83
C VAL A 246 -9.91 0.83 28.91
N PHE A 247 -10.25 2.10 28.67
CA PHE A 247 -9.30 3.23 28.68
C PHE A 247 -9.58 4.25 29.79
N GLY A 248 -10.63 4.03 30.58
CA GLY A 248 -11.10 4.97 31.60
C GLY A 248 -12.50 4.59 32.09
N PRO A 249 -13.11 5.37 32.99
CA PRO A 249 -14.45 5.07 33.52
C PRO A 249 -15.57 5.20 32.48
N ASP A 250 -15.35 5.97 31.41
CA ASP A 250 -16.33 6.24 30.35
C ASP A 250 -15.96 5.51 29.05
N PRO A 251 -16.93 5.23 28.15
CA PRO A 251 -16.64 4.75 26.80
C PRO A 251 -15.75 5.75 26.03
N VAL A 252 -14.85 5.24 25.20
CA VAL A 252 -13.91 6.05 24.41
C VAL A 252 -14.11 5.77 22.93
N GLN A 253 -14.33 6.83 22.14
CA GLN A 253 -14.42 6.71 20.69
C GLN A 253 -13.08 6.25 20.11
N LEU A 254 -13.10 5.27 19.21
CA LEU A 254 -11.93 4.73 18.50
C LEU A 254 -12.04 4.84 16.98
N CYS A 255 -13.25 5.06 16.46
CA CYS A 255 -13.48 5.41 15.06
C CYS A 255 -14.45 6.59 14.97
N ILE A 256 -14.11 7.54 14.11
CA ILE A 256 -14.96 8.65 13.69
C ILE A 256 -15.39 8.37 12.26
N ALA A 257 -16.69 8.40 11.99
CA ALA A 257 -17.22 8.28 10.64
C ALA A 257 -16.72 9.43 9.73
N ASN A 258 -16.12 9.11 8.58
CA ASN A 258 -15.61 10.10 7.63
C ASN A 258 -16.28 9.98 6.25
N HIS A 259 -16.66 11.13 5.68
CA HIS A 259 -17.19 11.29 4.31
C HIS A 259 -18.31 10.31 3.96
N VAL A 260 -19.24 10.11 4.89
CA VAL A 260 -20.36 9.17 4.76
C VAL A 260 -21.21 9.50 3.52
N GLY A 261 -21.51 8.46 2.74
CA GLY A 261 -22.33 8.57 1.53
C GLY A 261 -21.54 8.65 0.21
N TYR A 262 -20.22 8.70 0.27
CA TYR A 262 -19.33 8.58 -0.90
C TYR A 262 -18.75 7.16 -0.97
N SER A 263 -18.56 6.63 -2.18
CA SER A 263 -17.94 5.31 -2.39
C SER A 263 -16.43 5.36 -2.14
N SER A 264 -15.82 4.29 -1.64
CA SER A 264 -14.37 4.09 -1.62
C SER A 264 -13.85 3.09 -2.66
N ASP A 265 -14.68 2.66 -3.61
CA ASP A 265 -14.29 1.69 -4.64
C ASP A 265 -13.10 2.21 -5.45
N VAL A 266 -12.18 1.32 -5.83
CA VAL A 266 -11.04 1.65 -6.68
C VAL A 266 -11.05 0.82 -7.96
N SER A 267 -10.44 1.36 -9.02
CA SER A 267 -10.43 0.73 -10.34
C SER A 267 -9.24 -0.21 -10.54
N PHE A 268 -8.20 -0.05 -9.73
CA PHE A 268 -6.99 -0.89 -9.76
C PHE A 268 -6.24 -0.81 -8.43
N GLN A 269 -5.44 -1.84 -8.17
CA GLN A 269 -4.58 -1.96 -7.02
C GLN A 269 -3.16 -2.34 -7.48
N ILE A 270 -2.15 -1.62 -6.98
CA ILE A 270 -0.73 -1.88 -7.26
C ILE A 270 0.00 -2.06 -5.94
N ASN A 271 0.92 -3.02 -5.86
CA ASN A 271 1.79 -3.17 -4.71
C ASN A 271 3.27 -3.33 -5.03
N LEU A 272 4.08 -2.72 -4.15
CA LEU A 272 5.52 -2.94 -3.99
C LEU A 272 5.75 -3.67 -2.65
N GLY A 273 5.71 -4.99 -2.69
CA GLY A 273 5.71 -5.85 -1.50
C GLY A 273 4.38 -5.84 -0.74
N GLY A 274 4.38 -6.46 0.44
CA GLY A 274 3.19 -6.67 1.26
C GLY A 274 2.47 -8.00 0.95
N ALA A 275 1.41 -8.30 1.68
CA ALA A 275 0.63 -9.53 1.54
C ALA A 275 -0.85 -9.29 1.89
N LEU A 276 -1.74 -10.12 1.36
CA LEU A 276 -3.16 -10.14 1.71
C LEU A 276 -3.36 -10.99 2.96
N GLY A 277 -4.14 -10.49 3.92
CA GLY A 277 -4.33 -11.15 5.21
C GLY A 277 -4.95 -12.55 5.10
N ASP A 278 -5.87 -12.74 4.15
CA ASP A 278 -6.49 -14.03 3.84
C ASP A 278 -7.00 -14.04 2.40
N LEU A 279 -6.85 -15.16 1.68
CA LEU A 279 -7.34 -15.28 0.31
C LEU A 279 -8.87 -15.35 0.23
N ASN A 280 -9.58 -15.70 1.32
CA ASN A 280 -11.04 -15.65 1.34
C ASN A 280 -11.58 -14.23 1.12
N TRP A 281 -10.75 -13.19 1.32
CA TRP A 281 -11.17 -11.81 1.05
C TRP A 281 -11.20 -11.49 -0.45
N LEU A 282 -10.54 -12.28 -1.29
CA LEU A 282 -10.38 -12.00 -2.71
C LEU A 282 -11.51 -12.63 -3.52
N ASP A 283 -12.40 -11.79 -4.03
CA ASP A 283 -13.58 -12.21 -4.75
C ASP A 283 -13.52 -11.90 -6.27
N PRO A 284 -14.22 -12.68 -7.12
CA PRO A 284 -14.47 -12.28 -8.50
C PRO A 284 -15.26 -10.96 -8.56
N GLY A 285 -14.70 -9.97 -9.25
CA GLY A 285 -15.24 -8.61 -9.33
C GLY A 285 -14.42 -7.58 -8.55
N ASP A 286 -13.47 -8.03 -7.73
CA ASP A 286 -12.50 -7.13 -7.09
C ASP A 286 -11.64 -6.38 -8.11
N PRO A 287 -11.03 -5.24 -7.72
CA PRO A 287 -10.20 -4.45 -8.60
C PRO A 287 -9.04 -5.25 -9.19
N ALA A 288 -8.67 -4.92 -10.42
CA ALA A 288 -7.50 -5.49 -11.09
C ALA A 288 -6.23 -5.23 -10.28
N MET A 289 -5.39 -6.27 -10.09
CA MET A 289 -4.23 -6.24 -9.19
C MET A 289 -2.90 -6.40 -9.93
N ILE A 290 -1.93 -5.57 -9.57
CA ILE A 290 -0.56 -5.62 -10.07
C ILE A 290 0.39 -5.68 -8.87
N SER A 291 1.28 -6.66 -8.85
CA SER A 291 2.08 -6.98 -7.68
C SER A 291 3.54 -7.12 -8.05
N PHE A 292 4.36 -6.19 -7.58
CA PHE A 292 5.81 -6.31 -7.57
C PHE A 292 6.22 -6.82 -6.19
N GLN A 293 6.89 -7.96 -6.12
CA GLN A 293 7.36 -8.48 -4.84
C GLN A 293 8.66 -9.24 -5.00
N CYS A 294 9.56 -9.07 -4.03
CA CYS A 294 10.78 -9.86 -3.98
C CYS A 294 10.49 -11.25 -3.39
N PRO A 295 10.78 -12.35 -4.10
CA PRO A 295 10.62 -13.71 -3.54
C PRO A 295 11.51 -14.00 -2.32
N ALA A 296 12.55 -13.18 -2.09
CA ALA A 296 13.45 -13.28 -0.96
C ALA A 296 13.07 -12.37 0.23
N ASP A 297 11.94 -11.66 0.15
CA ASP A 297 11.43 -10.88 1.28
C ASP A 297 11.21 -11.81 2.49
N GLN A 298 11.89 -11.50 3.58
CA GLN A 298 11.89 -12.31 4.80
C GLN A 298 10.80 -11.91 5.80
N PHE A 299 10.11 -10.78 5.55
CA PHE A 299 9.10 -10.23 6.45
C PHE A 299 7.69 -10.38 5.88
N ALA A 300 7.51 -10.08 4.60
CA ALA A 300 6.27 -10.34 3.87
C ALA A 300 6.45 -11.57 2.96
N PRO A 301 5.62 -12.61 3.11
CA PRO A 301 5.80 -13.83 2.35
C PRO A 301 5.43 -13.61 0.87
N TYR A 302 6.16 -14.25 -0.04
CA TYR A 302 5.87 -14.21 -1.48
C TYR A 302 4.75 -15.18 -1.90
N THR A 303 4.69 -16.33 -1.23
CA THR A 303 3.56 -17.28 -1.23
C THR A 303 2.76 -17.11 0.07
N THR A 304 1.91 -18.07 0.42
CA THR A 304 1.27 -18.13 1.74
C THR A 304 2.25 -18.63 2.79
N ALA A 305 2.51 -17.80 3.80
CA ALA A 305 3.29 -18.17 4.98
C ALA A 305 3.02 -17.20 6.13
N VAL A 306 3.68 -17.42 7.27
CA VAL A 306 3.54 -16.58 8.45
C VAL A 306 4.33 -15.28 8.28
N VAL A 307 3.64 -14.14 8.42
CA VAL A 307 4.23 -12.80 8.45
C VAL A 307 5.13 -12.66 9.68
N VAL A 308 6.32 -12.11 9.47
CA VAL A 308 7.27 -11.78 10.53
C VAL A 308 7.37 -10.25 10.62
N VAL A 309 7.05 -9.67 11.78
CA VAL A 309 7.14 -8.22 11.93
C VAL A 309 8.58 -7.80 12.20
N PRO A 310 9.14 -6.86 11.40
CA PRO A 310 10.54 -6.43 11.56
C PRO A 310 10.86 -5.88 12.96
N THR A 311 9.90 -5.21 13.60
CA THR A 311 10.11 -4.53 14.89
C THR A 311 10.36 -5.49 16.05
N THR A 312 9.71 -6.66 16.06
CA THR A 312 9.85 -7.67 17.13
C THR A 312 10.55 -8.94 16.67
N ASN A 313 10.68 -9.14 15.36
CA ASN A 313 11.13 -10.39 14.72
C ASN A 313 10.30 -11.61 15.16
N GLU A 314 8.99 -11.40 15.29
CA GLU A 314 8.05 -12.43 15.73
C GLU A 314 7.00 -12.72 14.67
N ASN A 315 6.57 -13.97 14.66
CA ASN A 315 5.42 -14.43 13.88
C ASN A 315 4.14 -13.71 14.33
N VAL A 316 3.36 -13.24 13.36
CA VAL A 316 2.10 -12.53 13.61
C VAL A 316 0.91 -13.36 13.18
N VAL A 317 0.75 -13.53 11.87
CA VAL A 317 -0.43 -14.12 11.23
C VAL A 317 0.01 -14.73 9.91
N GLU A 318 -0.64 -15.81 9.48
CA GLU A 318 -0.48 -16.32 8.12
C GLU A 318 -1.15 -15.35 7.12
N ALA A 319 -0.43 -15.00 6.06
CA ALA A 319 -0.89 -14.13 4.98
C ALA A 319 -0.39 -14.67 3.64
N SER A 320 -1.01 -14.23 2.56
CA SER A 320 -0.72 -14.68 1.20
C SER A 320 -0.03 -13.58 0.40
N GLY A 321 1.18 -13.87 -0.08
CA GLY A 321 1.93 -12.98 -0.95
C GLY A 321 1.42 -12.95 -2.38
N ALA A 322 2.09 -12.12 -3.19
CA ALA A 322 1.75 -11.89 -4.58
C ALA A 322 1.62 -13.18 -5.42
N PHE A 323 2.43 -14.20 -5.18
CA PHE A 323 2.35 -15.43 -5.97
C PHE A 323 1.01 -16.15 -5.77
N ASP A 324 0.59 -16.31 -4.51
CA ASP A 324 -0.64 -17.05 -4.19
C ASP A 324 -1.89 -16.19 -4.46
N ILE A 325 -1.81 -14.86 -4.27
CA ILE A 325 -2.86 -13.92 -4.70
C ILE A 325 -3.10 -14.06 -6.21
N HIS A 326 -2.04 -14.01 -7.03
CA HIS A 326 -2.20 -14.13 -8.49
C HIS A 326 -2.58 -15.54 -8.92
N THR A 327 -2.20 -16.57 -8.16
CA THR A 327 -2.70 -17.94 -8.38
C THR A 327 -4.21 -17.98 -8.19
N GLU A 328 -4.73 -17.44 -7.09
CA GLU A 328 -6.17 -17.35 -6.81
C GLU A 328 -6.91 -16.59 -7.90
N ILE A 329 -6.40 -15.41 -8.34
CA ILE A 329 -6.99 -14.65 -9.46
C ILE A 329 -7.07 -15.50 -10.73
N ASN A 330 -6.03 -16.29 -11.05
CA ASN A 330 -6.01 -17.10 -12.28
C ASN A 330 -6.86 -18.38 -12.18
N ASP A 331 -7.22 -18.82 -10.97
CA ASP A 331 -8.13 -19.94 -10.74
C ASP A 331 -9.62 -19.52 -10.79
N GLN A 332 -9.92 -18.21 -10.75
CA GLN A 332 -11.26 -17.68 -10.97
C GLN A 332 -11.78 -17.98 -12.39
N ALA A 333 -13.11 -18.02 -12.54
CA ALA A 333 -13.75 -18.18 -13.83
C ALA A 333 -13.53 -16.93 -14.72
N ASP A 334 -13.31 -17.14 -16.03
CA ASP A 334 -13.21 -16.05 -17.01
C ASP A 334 -14.55 -15.28 -17.16
N PRO A 335 -14.56 -13.93 -17.10
CA PRO A 335 -13.43 -13.05 -16.82
C PRO A 335 -13.05 -12.99 -15.34
N ASN A 336 -11.77 -13.25 -15.05
CA ASN A 336 -11.17 -13.02 -13.74
C ASN A 336 -10.86 -11.53 -13.51
N ASN A 337 -10.42 -11.17 -12.30
CA ASN A 337 -10.15 -9.77 -11.90
C ASN A 337 -9.11 -9.04 -12.80
N ASN A 338 -8.17 -9.78 -13.41
CA ASN A 338 -7.11 -9.23 -14.25
C ASN A 338 -7.41 -9.35 -15.77
N ALA A 339 -8.59 -9.85 -16.15
CA ALA A 339 -8.94 -10.11 -17.55
C ALA A 339 -8.86 -8.85 -18.44
N ASN A 340 -9.15 -7.68 -17.86
CA ASN A 340 -9.13 -6.40 -18.55
C ASN A 340 -7.77 -6.07 -19.18
N PHE A 341 -6.67 -6.27 -18.43
CA PHE A 341 -5.33 -6.02 -18.95
C PHE A 341 -4.65 -7.27 -19.52
N GLN A 342 -5.03 -8.48 -19.08
CA GLN A 342 -4.61 -9.75 -19.71
C GLN A 342 -4.97 -9.76 -21.20
N SER A 343 -6.16 -9.23 -21.55
CA SER A 343 -6.63 -9.14 -22.94
C SER A 343 -5.74 -8.29 -23.86
N LEU A 344 -4.87 -7.45 -23.30
CA LEU A 344 -3.91 -6.64 -24.07
C LEU A 344 -2.73 -7.47 -24.59
N GLY A 345 -2.47 -8.64 -24.00
CA GLY A 345 -1.38 -9.53 -24.41
C GLY A 345 -0.02 -8.83 -24.37
N LEU A 346 0.35 -8.26 -23.22
CA LEU A 346 1.57 -7.46 -23.06
C LEU A 346 2.82 -8.30 -23.35
N THR A 347 3.67 -7.82 -24.25
CA THR A 347 4.95 -8.48 -24.61
C THR A 347 6.15 -7.54 -24.50
N ASP A 348 6.02 -6.49 -23.70
CA ASP A 348 7.10 -5.53 -23.47
C ASP A 348 8.24 -6.13 -22.62
N ALA A 349 9.32 -5.38 -22.46
CA ALA A 349 10.50 -5.85 -21.75
C ALA A 349 10.23 -6.23 -20.29
N PHE A 350 9.30 -5.56 -19.60
CA PHE A 350 8.96 -5.85 -18.22
C PHE A 350 8.12 -7.13 -18.12
N SER A 351 7.14 -7.32 -19.01
CA SER A 351 6.35 -8.55 -19.09
C SER A 351 7.22 -9.77 -19.42
N ALA A 352 8.17 -9.61 -20.36
CA ALA A 352 9.15 -10.65 -20.67
C ALA A 352 10.09 -10.96 -19.48
N GLN A 353 10.48 -9.94 -18.70
CA GLN A 353 11.30 -10.12 -17.51
C GLN A 353 10.53 -10.82 -16.38
N ALA A 354 9.25 -10.50 -16.17
CA ALA A 354 8.40 -11.18 -15.19
C ALA A 354 8.28 -12.68 -15.49
N MET A 355 8.07 -13.02 -16.77
CA MET A 355 8.11 -14.41 -17.25
C MET A 355 9.45 -15.09 -16.98
N ALA A 356 10.56 -14.42 -17.28
CA ALA A 356 11.90 -14.93 -17.00
C ALA A 356 12.18 -15.11 -15.50
N ASN A 357 11.55 -14.29 -14.65
CA ASN A 357 11.64 -14.35 -13.19
C ASN A 357 10.65 -15.35 -12.56
N GLY A 358 9.84 -16.06 -13.36
CA GLY A 358 8.96 -17.11 -12.88
C GLY A 358 7.59 -16.64 -12.41
N ASN A 359 6.97 -15.66 -13.08
CA ASN A 359 5.57 -15.30 -12.83
C ASN A 359 4.55 -16.35 -13.30
N MET A 360 5.01 -17.48 -13.89
CA MET A 360 4.18 -18.58 -14.38
C MET A 360 3.15 -18.19 -15.46
N GLY A 361 3.35 -17.05 -16.15
CA GLY A 361 2.39 -16.53 -17.13
C GLY A 361 1.18 -15.83 -16.51
N MET A 362 1.20 -15.58 -15.19
CA MET A 362 0.17 -14.81 -14.50
C MET A 362 0.42 -13.32 -14.72
N ASP A 363 -0.33 -12.70 -15.63
CA ASP A 363 -0.21 -11.26 -15.88
C ASP A 363 -0.58 -10.46 -14.62
N GLY A 364 0.19 -9.41 -14.35
CA GLY A 364 0.09 -8.59 -13.15
C GLY A 364 1.05 -9.02 -12.04
N LEU A 365 1.60 -10.24 -12.08
CA LEU A 365 2.65 -10.68 -11.15
C LEU A 365 4.04 -10.35 -11.70
N TYR A 366 4.79 -9.55 -10.95
CA TYR A 366 6.15 -9.13 -11.26
C TYR A 366 7.11 -9.56 -10.13
N PRO A 367 7.67 -10.78 -10.17
CA PRO A 367 8.69 -11.20 -9.22
C PRO A 367 9.96 -10.36 -9.43
N VAL A 368 10.40 -9.67 -8.39
CA VAL A 368 11.61 -8.84 -8.41
C VAL A 368 12.76 -9.64 -7.82
N LEU A 369 13.67 -10.09 -8.67
CA LEU A 369 14.81 -10.89 -8.25
C LEU A 369 15.97 -9.99 -7.86
N ASN A 370 16.63 -10.33 -6.75
CA ASN A 370 17.89 -9.70 -6.32
C ASN A 370 19.01 -10.00 -7.33
N ASP A 371 20.12 -9.29 -7.26
CA ASP A 371 21.26 -9.57 -8.14
C ASP A 371 21.79 -10.99 -7.93
N TYR A 372 22.08 -11.72 -9.02
CA TYR A 372 22.64 -13.08 -8.99
C TYR A 372 24.06 -13.12 -9.56
N VAL A 373 24.96 -13.83 -8.89
CA VAL A 373 26.27 -14.21 -9.42
C VAL A 373 26.40 -15.73 -9.35
N SER A 374 26.54 -16.37 -10.52
CA SER A 374 26.66 -17.83 -10.64
C SER A 374 25.49 -18.61 -10.03
N GLY A 375 24.28 -18.07 -10.08
CA GLY A 375 23.06 -18.71 -9.55
C GLY A 375 22.82 -18.50 -8.06
N THR A 376 23.64 -17.69 -7.38
CA THR A 376 23.46 -17.32 -5.97
C THR A 376 23.08 -15.85 -5.85
N PRO A 377 22.05 -15.48 -5.05
CA PRO A 377 21.76 -14.09 -4.75
C PRO A 377 22.95 -13.43 -4.04
N THR A 378 23.41 -12.28 -4.52
CA THR A 378 24.43 -11.47 -3.84
C THR A 378 23.85 -10.70 -2.66
N GLN A 379 22.52 -10.53 -2.64
CA GLN A 379 21.78 -9.77 -1.64
C GLN A 379 20.60 -10.61 -1.15
N PRO A 380 20.86 -11.71 -0.42
CA PRO A 380 19.83 -12.70 -0.10
C PRO A 380 18.73 -12.21 0.86
N PHE A 381 18.88 -11.01 1.44
CA PHE A 381 17.95 -10.42 2.40
C PHE A 381 17.27 -9.13 1.89
N ASP A 382 17.55 -8.75 0.64
CA ASP A 382 16.91 -7.59 0.00
C ASP A 382 15.48 -7.94 -0.39
N GLY A 383 14.54 -7.48 0.43
CA GLY A 383 13.11 -7.65 0.23
C GLY A 383 12.45 -6.42 -0.41
N ALA A 384 13.15 -5.29 -0.45
CA ALA A 384 12.60 -4.01 -0.90
C ALA A 384 13.68 -3.18 -1.65
N PRO A 385 14.12 -3.64 -2.83
CA PRO A 385 15.24 -3.03 -3.57
C PRO A 385 14.94 -1.61 -4.09
N TRP A 386 13.69 -1.16 -3.97
CA TRP A 386 13.22 0.19 -4.28
C TRP A 386 13.34 1.16 -3.10
N GLN A 387 13.72 0.72 -1.90
CA GLN A 387 13.82 1.60 -0.73
C GLN A 387 15.19 2.25 -0.61
N TRP A 388 15.19 3.57 -0.37
CA TRP A 388 16.39 4.33 -0.03
C TRP A 388 16.14 5.46 0.97
N TRP A 389 17.18 5.79 1.72
CA TRP A 389 17.16 6.77 2.79
C TRP A 389 18.53 7.43 2.96
N ASP A 390 18.58 8.54 3.70
CA ASP A 390 19.85 9.13 4.11
C ASP A 390 20.47 8.35 5.28
N VAL A 391 21.52 7.59 5.00
CA VAL A 391 22.25 6.81 6.00
C VAL A 391 22.83 7.69 7.08
N ALA A 392 23.39 8.85 6.72
CA ALA A 392 24.02 9.72 7.71
C ALA A 392 23.01 10.23 8.74
N THR A 393 21.80 10.60 8.28
CA THR A 393 20.69 10.95 9.19
C THR A 393 20.29 9.77 10.08
N THR A 394 20.20 8.56 9.53
CA THR A 394 19.83 7.37 10.31
C THR A 394 20.90 7.01 11.35
N GLU A 395 22.19 7.12 11.01
CA GLU A 395 23.31 6.91 11.93
C GLU A 395 23.31 7.94 13.07
N MET A 396 22.90 9.18 12.79
CA MET A 396 22.72 10.20 13.84
C MET A 396 21.59 9.82 14.81
N VAL A 397 20.48 9.27 14.31
CA VAL A 397 19.37 8.74 15.14
C VAL A 397 19.87 7.57 15.99
N ASP A 398 20.64 6.65 15.40
CA ASP A 398 21.26 5.53 16.11
C ASP A 398 22.16 5.99 17.25
N ALA A 399 23.05 6.95 16.98
CA ALA A 399 23.94 7.50 18.00
C ALA A 399 23.19 8.20 19.14
N ALA A 400 22.07 8.88 18.83
CA ALA A 400 21.26 9.59 19.82
C ALA A 400 20.43 8.65 20.70
N ASN A 401 19.93 7.55 20.15
CA ASN A 401 18.96 6.67 20.82
C ASN A 401 19.53 5.31 21.23
N GLY A 402 20.79 5.01 20.88
CA GLY A 402 21.42 3.72 21.16
C GLY A 402 20.84 2.58 20.33
N THR A 403 20.34 2.87 19.12
CA THR A 403 19.77 1.90 18.20
C THR A 403 20.80 1.45 17.14
N SER A 404 20.42 0.51 16.28
CA SER A 404 21.25 -0.01 15.18
C SER A 404 20.48 -0.09 13.86
N ILE A 405 19.58 0.86 13.63
CA ILE A 405 18.66 0.91 12.48
C ILE A 405 19.45 1.02 11.19
N ALA A 406 20.42 1.94 11.07
CA ALA A 406 21.19 2.13 9.85
C ALA A 406 21.94 0.85 9.44
N ALA A 407 22.63 0.23 10.40
CA ALA A 407 23.36 -1.00 10.17
C ALA A 407 22.42 -2.16 9.76
N THR A 408 21.26 -2.28 10.41
CA THR A 408 20.27 -3.31 10.09
C THR A 408 19.71 -3.10 8.68
N GLN A 409 19.30 -1.87 8.36
CA GLN A 409 18.73 -1.53 7.06
C GLN A 409 19.74 -1.74 5.91
N LEU A 410 21.04 -1.48 6.13
CA LEU A 410 22.09 -1.78 5.15
C LEU A 410 22.30 -3.29 4.92
N THR A 411 21.94 -4.17 5.87
CA THR A 411 21.95 -5.62 5.60
C THR A 411 20.74 -6.09 4.82
N LEU A 412 19.64 -5.35 4.93
CA LEU A 412 18.38 -5.64 4.26
C LEU A 412 18.44 -5.09 2.83
N ASN A 413 18.70 -3.80 2.64
CA ASN A 413 18.73 -3.14 1.34
C ASN A 413 20.14 -2.55 1.07
N PRO A 414 21.16 -3.38 0.76
CA PRO A 414 22.56 -2.97 0.70
C PRO A 414 22.90 -2.03 -0.47
N ASN A 415 22.08 -2.01 -1.52
CA ASN A 415 22.27 -1.13 -2.67
C ASN A 415 21.59 0.24 -2.50
N MET A 416 20.76 0.40 -1.46
CA MET A 416 19.98 1.60 -1.16
C MET A 416 19.34 2.31 -2.35
N GLY A 417 18.92 1.62 -3.42
CA GLY A 417 18.35 2.24 -4.62
C GLY A 417 19.24 3.32 -5.31
N PRO A 418 19.10 3.56 -6.61
CA PRO A 418 19.72 4.71 -7.28
C PRO A 418 18.95 6.02 -7.09
#